data_AF-A0A8S2NH62-F1
#
_entry.id   AF-A0A8S2NH62-F1
#
_cell.length_a   1.000
_cell.length_b   1.000
_cell.length_c   1.000
_cell.angle_alpha   90.00
_cell.angle_beta   90.00
_cell.angle_gamma   90.00
#
_symmetry.space_group_name_H-M   'P 1'
#
loop_
_entity.id
_entity.type
_entity.pdbx_description
1 polymer ?
#
loop_
_entity_poly.entity_id
_entity_poly.type
_entity_poly.pdbx_seq_one_letter_code
_entity_poly.pdbx_strand_id
1 'polypeptide(L)'
;MLCPSNKFALKLNQYYVERVIPRKNSIYKAIREVSKVVTEVLHEVEAQEPRFISSLNETNDRFEGLTVKSQTEFEVVLYLNQMGVFNFVDDGTIPGCAVLKLSDGRKRSMSLWVEFITASGYLSARKIRSRFQALVAQSCEKCPCRSYVQLLTDTSEQIKIKYDLFSFTYGVSSKEEQDEY
;
A
#
# COMPACT_ATOMS: atom_id res chain seq x y z
N MET A 1 -38.50 -5.51 38.35
CA MET A 1 -37.05 -5.80 38.53
C MET A 1 -36.34 -5.24 37.31
N LEU A 2 -35.67 -4.09 37.43
CA LEU A 2 -35.07 -3.35 36.31
C LEU A 2 -33.78 -4.05 35.85
N CYS A 3 -33.66 -4.22 34.53
CA CYS A 3 -32.73 -5.08 33.82
C CYS A 3 -31.23 -4.71 34.03
N PRO A 4 -30.28 -5.67 34.10
CA PRO A 4 -28.84 -5.41 34.28
C PRO A 4 -28.10 -4.87 33.03
N SER A 5 -28.81 -4.36 32.03
CA SER A 5 -28.29 -3.98 30.71
C SER A 5 -27.47 -2.67 30.65
N ASN A 6 -27.32 -1.94 31.75
CA ASN A 6 -26.81 -0.55 31.71
C ASN A 6 -25.33 -0.40 32.11
N LYS A 7 -24.82 -1.23 33.03
CA LYS A 7 -23.44 -1.06 33.56
C LYS A 7 -22.34 -1.40 32.55
N PHE A 8 -22.56 -2.40 31.69
CA PHE A 8 -21.59 -2.78 30.66
C PHE A 8 -21.50 -1.73 29.56
N ALA A 9 -22.66 -1.25 29.06
CA ALA A 9 -22.72 -0.19 28.06
C ALA A 9 -22.07 1.11 28.55
N LEU A 10 -22.30 1.50 29.81
CA LEU A 10 -21.64 2.65 30.42
C LEU A 10 -20.11 2.50 30.48
N LYS A 11 -19.61 1.33 30.89
CA LYS A 11 -18.15 1.05 30.91
C LYS A 11 -17.54 1.00 29.51
N LEU A 12 -18.25 0.46 28.53
CA LEU A 12 -17.80 0.48 27.13
C LEU A 12 -17.73 1.90 26.58
N ASN A 13 -18.75 2.73 26.83
CA ASN A 13 -18.73 4.13 26.42
C ASN A 13 -17.59 4.89 27.10
N GLN A 14 -17.36 4.64 28.38
CA GLN A 14 -16.21 5.20 29.10
C GLN A 14 -14.88 4.77 28.47
N TYR A 15 -14.70 3.47 28.20
CA TYR A 15 -13.50 2.96 27.53
C TYR A 15 -13.32 3.56 26.12
N TYR A 16 -14.41 3.70 25.37
CA TYR A 16 -14.38 4.34 24.05
C TYR A 16 -13.87 5.78 24.14
N VAL A 17 -14.41 6.57 25.07
CA VAL A 17 -14.01 7.97 25.25
C VAL A 17 -12.58 8.10 25.80
N GLU A 18 -12.19 7.26 26.76
CA GLU A 18 -10.89 7.39 27.44
C GLU A 18 -9.73 6.71 26.70
N ARG A 19 -9.99 5.68 25.88
CA ARG A 19 -8.95 4.88 25.23
C ARG A 19 -9.05 4.92 23.71
N VAL A 20 -10.24 4.76 23.14
CA VAL A 20 -10.40 4.69 21.67
C VAL A 20 -10.26 6.06 21.03
N ILE A 21 -10.90 7.11 21.57
CA ILE A 21 -10.80 8.47 21.01
C ILE A 21 -9.35 9.00 21.05
N PRO A 22 -8.60 8.94 22.17
CA PRO A 22 -7.21 9.39 22.20
C PRO A 22 -6.32 8.60 21.25
N ARG A 23 -6.49 7.27 21.16
CA ARG A 23 -5.76 6.43 20.21
C ARG A 23 -6.07 6.83 18.77
N LYS A 24 -7.34 7.03 18.43
CA LYS A 24 -7.79 7.49 17.11
C LYS A 24 -7.14 8.82 16.74
N ASN A 25 -7.17 9.80 17.64
CA ASN A 25 -6.57 11.12 17.42
C ASN A 25 -5.04 11.04 17.27
N SER A 26 -4.36 10.21 18.06
CA SER A 26 -2.92 9.99 17.93
C SER A 26 -2.56 9.35 16.59
N ILE A 27 -3.34 8.37 16.14
CA ILE A 27 -3.13 7.70 14.86
C ILE A 27 -3.35 8.68 13.70
N TYR A 28 -4.37 9.55 13.75
CA TYR A 28 -4.57 10.55 12.69
C TYR A 28 -3.39 11.51 12.55
N LYS A 29 -2.79 11.94 13.66
CA LYS A 29 -1.59 12.77 13.63
C LYS A 29 -0.43 12.02 12.97
N ALA A 30 -0.20 10.77 13.38
CA ALA A 30 0.84 9.91 12.81
C ALA A 30 0.63 9.67 11.30
N ILE A 31 -0.61 9.41 10.86
CA ILE A 31 -0.93 9.21 9.44
C ILE A 31 -0.56 10.43 8.61
N ARG A 32 -0.86 11.65 9.08
CA ARG A 32 -0.52 12.89 8.37
C ARG A 32 0.98 13.16 8.29
N GLU A 33 1.76 12.65 9.23
CA GLU A 33 3.23 12.73 9.18
C GLU A 33 3.80 11.70 8.23
N VAL A 34 3.36 10.43 8.35
CA VAL A 34 3.78 9.34 7.48
C VAL A 34 3.41 9.61 6.02
N SER A 35 2.23 10.17 5.75
CA SER A 35 1.79 10.46 4.38
C SER A 35 2.69 11.47 3.66
N LYS A 36 3.21 12.48 4.37
CA LYS A 36 4.16 13.45 3.80
C LYS A 36 5.44 12.76 3.34
N VAL A 37 6.00 11.90 4.20
CA VAL A 37 7.22 11.14 3.89
C VAL A 37 6.99 10.19 2.72
N VAL A 38 5.86 9.48 2.73
CA VAL A 38 5.48 8.57 1.64
C VAL A 38 5.36 9.31 0.31
N THR A 39 4.69 10.47 0.29
CA THR A 39 4.54 11.30 -0.91
C THR A 39 5.89 11.79 -1.44
N GLU A 40 6.80 12.22 -0.57
CA GLU A 40 8.14 12.67 -0.97
C GLU A 40 8.95 11.53 -1.59
N VAL A 41 8.95 10.35 -0.97
CA VAL A 41 9.62 9.15 -1.51
C VAL A 41 9.02 8.75 -2.84
N LEU A 42 7.68 8.71 -2.95
CA LEU A 42 7.00 8.33 -4.19
C LEU A 42 7.20 9.34 -5.32
N HIS A 43 7.32 10.63 -5.01
CA HIS A 43 7.62 11.66 -6.01
C HIS A 43 8.99 11.44 -6.66
N GLU A 44 10.00 11.09 -5.86
CA GLU A 44 11.35 10.77 -6.38
C GLU A 44 11.37 9.42 -7.11
N VAL A 45 10.54 8.45 -6.71
CA VAL A 45 10.34 7.21 -7.47
C VAL A 45 9.72 7.50 -8.84
N GLU A 46 8.68 8.33 -8.89
CA GLU A 46 7.98 8.72 -10.12
C GLU A 46 8.91 9.49 -11.08
N ALA A 47 9.78 10.36 -10.56
CA ALA A 47 10.78 11.06 -11.35
C ALA A 47 11.76 10.10 -12.07
N GLN A 48 12.04 8.93 -11.48
CA GLN A 48 12.92 7.91 -12.05
C GLN A 48 12.16 6.89 -12.93
N GLU A 49 10.91 6.60 -12.59
CA GLU A 49 10.06 5.63 -13.27
C GLU A 49 8.59 6.11 -13.25
N PRO A 50 8.14 6.85 -14.29
CA PRO A 50 6.83 7.51 -14.33
C PRO A 50 5.62 6.56 -14.28
N ARG A 51 5.85 5.24 -14.40
CA ARG A 51 4.79 4.22 -14.28
C ARG A 51 4.36 3.99 -12.82
N PHE A 52 5.20 4.34 -11.84
CA PHE A 52 4.89 4.23 -10.41
C PHE A 52 4.31 5.55 -9.88
N ILE A 53 3.11 5.88 -10.33
CA ILE A 53 2.41 7.11 -9.95
C ILE A 53 1.84 6.96 -8.53
N SER A 54 2.04 7.95 -7.67
CA SER A 54 1.46 7.95 -6.33
C SER A 54 -0.06 7.91 -6.38
N SER A 55 -0.67 6.90 -5.77
CA SER A 55 -2.13 6.79 -5.59
C SER A 55 -2.60 7.34 -4.24
N LEU A 56 -1.71 7.94 -3.45
CA LEU A 56 -1.99 8.39 -2.10
C LEU A 56 -2.72 9.75 -2.12
N ASN A 57 -4.04 9.72 -2.14
CA ASN A 57 -4.89 10.91 -2.09
C ASN A 57 -5.68 10.98 -0.78
N GLU A 58 -5.79 12.17 -0.19
CA GLU A 58 -6.64 12.41 0.98
C GLU A 58 -8.04 12.79 0.52
N THR A 59 -9.04 11.96 0.86
CA THR A 59 -10.46 12.21 0.61
C THR A 59 -11.24 11.98 1.89
N ASN A 60 -12.02 12.97 2.34
CA ASN A 60 -12.82 12.89 3.58
C ASN A 60 -12.00 12.46 4.82
N ASP A 61 -10.83 13.09 5.03
CA ASP A 61 -9.88 12.78 6.12
C ASP A 61 -9.35 11.33 6.13
N ARG A 62 -9.39 10.65 4.98
CA ARG A 62 -8.83 9.31 4.80
C ARG A 62 -7.89 9.29 3.61
N PHE A 63 -6.76 8.62 3.76
CA PHE A 63 -5.82 8.41 2.67
C PHE A 63 -6.18 7.10 1.95
N GLU A 64 -6.47 7.20 0.64
CA GLU A 64 -6.73 6.03 -0.20
C GLU A 64 -5.50 5.12 -0.23
N GLY A 65 -5.69 3.81 -0.06
CA GLY A 65 -4.60 2.83 -0.04
C GLY A 65 -3.77 2.80 1.26
N LEU A 66 -4.04 3.65 2.26
CA LEU A 66 -3.36 3.60 3.55
C LEU A 66 -4.15 2.80 4.59
N THR A 67 -3.54 1.78 5.16
CA THR A 67 -4.11 0.93 6.21
C THR A 67 -3.27 0.99 7.48
N VAL A 68 -3.94 1.09 8.63
CA VAL A 68 -3.29 1.07 9.95
C VAL A 68 -3.19 -0.37 10.44
N LYS A 69 -1.96 -0.90 10.61
CA LYS A 69 -1.73 -2.24 11.18
C LYS A 69 -1.57 -2.17 12.70
N SER A 70 -0.80 -1.20 13.16
CA SER A 70 -0.52 -0.96 14.58
C SER A 70 -0.49 0.54 14.87
N GLN A 71 -0.28 0.93 16.12
CA GLN A 71 -0.09 2.33 16.51
C GLN A 71 1.12 2.97 15.80
N THR A 72 2.11 2.16 15.45
CA THR A 72 3.35 2.60 14.80
C THR A 72 3.61 1.93 13.46
N GLU A 73 2.70 1.09 12.97
CA GLU A 73 2.89 0.34 11.72
C GLU A 73 1.74 0.62 10.75
N PHE A 74 2.12 1.04 9.55
CA PHE A 74 1.21 1.40 8.47
C PHE A 74 1.52 0.58 7.22
N GLU A 75 0.51 0.36 6.39
CA GLU A 75 0.66 -0.24 5.07
C GLU A 75 0.12 0.75 4.06
N VAL A 76 0.90 1.02 3.02
CA VAL A 76 0.51 1.86 1.89
C VAL A 76 0.48 1.00 0.64
N VAL A 77 -0.69 0.89 0.03
CA VAL A 77 -0.90 0.17 -1.23
C VAL A 77 -0.79 1.16 -2.38
N LEU A 78 0.19 0.95 -3.24
CA LEU A 78 0.33 1.67 -4.50
C LEU A 78 -0.49 0.96 -5.58
N TYR A 79 -1.48 1.67 -6.12
CA TYR A 79 -2.30 1.16 -7.21
C TYR A 79 -1.62 1.44 -8.55
N LEU A 80 -1.27 0.37 -9.27
CA LEU A 80 -0.67 0.44 -10.59
C LEU A 80 -1.74 0.59 -11.67
N ASN A 81 -1.45 1.43 -12.65
CA ASN A 81 -2.23 1.50 -13.87
C ASN A 81 -2.07 0.20 -14.67
N GLN A 82 -3.19 -0.41 -15.05
CA GLN A 82 -3.23 -1.64 -15.82
C GLN A 82 -4.04 -1.36 -17.09
N MET A 83 -3.41 -1.44 -18.27
CA MET A 83 -4.05 -1.17 -19.57
C MET A 83 -5.09 -2.23 -20.01
N GLY A 84 -5.77 -2.90 -19.08
CA GLY A 84 -6.84 -3.87 -19.38
C GLY A 84 -6.43 -5.10 -20.20
N VAL A 85 -5.13 -5.42 -20.31
CA VAL A 85 -4.64 -6.54 -21.17
C VAL A 85 -4.56 -7.89 -20.47
N PHE A 86 -4.69 -7.93 -19.14
CA PHE A 86 -4.61 -9.16 -18.34
C PHE A 86 -5.99 -9.56 -17.81
N ASN A 87 -6.21 -10.87 -17.76
CA ASN A 87 -7.33 -11.48 -17.07
C ASN A 87 -6.91 -11.81 -15.64
N PHE A 88 -7.82 -11.58 -14.70
CA PHE A 88 -7.74 -12.14 -13.36
C PHE A 88 -8.08 -13.62 -13.41
N VAL A 89 -7.21 -14.46 -12.85
CA VAL A 89 -7.39 -15.91 -12.78
C VAL A 89 -7.20 -16.33 -11.32
N ASP A 90 -8.29 -16.80 -10.73
CA ASP A 90 -8.29 -17.48 -9.44
C ASP A 90 -8.75 -18.91 -9.66
N ASP A 91 -7.79 -19.83 -9.69
CA ASP A 91 -8.02 -21.26 -9.86
C ASP A 91 -7.91 -22.03 -8.54
N GLY A 92 -7.76 -21.32 -7.41
CA GLY A 92 -7.62 -21.92 -6.08
C GLY A 92 -6.29 -22.63 -5.83
N THR A 93 -5.31 -22.52 -6.72
CA THR A 93 -4.00 -23.18 -6.55
C THR A 93 -3.24 -22.64 -5.33
N ILE A 94 -3.38 -21.35 -5.03
CA ILE A 94 -2.76 -20.71 -3.87
C ILE A 94 -3.86 -19.99 -3.08
N PRO A 95 -4.17 -20.41 -1.84
CA PRO A 95 -5.24 -19.80 -1.06
C PRO A 95 -4.93 -18.33 -0.76
N GLY A 96 -5.91 -17.46 -1.03
CA GLY A 96 -5.79 -16.00 -0.82
C GLY A 96 -4.89 -15.29 -1.84
N CYS A 97 -4.54 -15.95 -2.95
CA CYS A 97 -3.76 -15.39 -4.03
C CYS A 97 -4.46 -15.62 -5.37
N ALA A 98 -4.24 -14.70 -6.30
CA ALA A 98 -4.69 -14.84 -7.68
C ALA A 98 -3.55 -14.47 -8.63
N VAL A 99 -3.69 -14.80 -9.91
CA VAL A 99 -2.69 -14.50 -10.93
C VAL A 99 -3.28 -13.67 -12.06
N LEU A 100 -2.47 -12.76 -12.58
CA LEU A 100 -2.81 -11.96 -13.76
C LEU A 100 -2.13 -12.58 -14.99
N LYS A 101 -2.94 -13.00 -15.97
CA LYS A 101 -2.46 -13.64 -17.20
C LYS A 101 -2.90 -12.85 -18.43
N LEU A 102 -2.02 -12.69 -19.40
CA LEU A 102 -2.38 -12.05 -20.67
C LEU A 102 -3.61 -12.72 -21.29
N SER A 103 -4.57 -11.90 -21.71
CA SER A 103 -5.74 -12.35 -22.47
C SER A 103 -5.36 -12.91 -23.85
N ASP A 104 -4.37 -12.29 -24.49
CA ASP A 104 -3.80 -12.71 -25.77
C ASP A 104 -2.29 -12.38 -25.78
N GLY A 105 -1.46 -13.33 -26.22
CA GLY A 105 -0.01 -13.15 -26.35
C GLY A 105 0.39 -12.01 -27.30
N ARG A 106 -0.45 -11.68 -28.29
CA ARG A 106 -0.22 -10.55 -29.21
C ARG A 106 -0.32 -9.19 -28.51
N LYS A 107 -1.07 -9.10 -27.41
CA LYS A 107 -1.22 -7.90 -26.59
C LYS A 107 -0.04 -7.66 -25.65
N ARG A 108 0.95 -8.55 -25.62
CA ARG A 108 2.12 -8.45 -24.74
C ARG A 108 2.87 -7.11 -24.89
N SER A 109 3.11 -6.68 -26.12
CA SER A 109 3.81 -5.42 -26.41
C SER A 109 2.98 -4.17 -26.09
N MET A 110 1.67 -4.31 -25.89
CA MET A 110 0.78 -3.21 -25.50
C MET A 110 0.74 -3.00 -23.99
N SER A 111 1.36 -3.87 -23.19
CA SER A 111 1.38 -3.74 -21.73
C SER A 111 2.45 -2.74 -21.29
N LEU A 112 2.09 -1.80 -20.39
CA LEU A 112 3.07 -0.95 -19.69
C LEU A 112 4.10 -1.75 -18.90
N TRP A 113 3.80 -3.00 -18.54
CA TRP A 113 4.61 -3.83 -17.64
C TRP A 113 5.25 -5.02 -18.37
N VAL A 114 5.51 -4.87 -19.68
CA VAL A 114 5.93 -5.93 -20.60
C VAL A 114 7.18 -6.69 -20.12
N GLU A 115 8.13 -6.02 -19.48
CA GLU A 115 9.36 -6.61 -18.96
C GLU A 115 9.12 -7.54 -17.76
N PHE A 116 7.97 -7.42 -17.10
CA PHE A 116 7.58 -8.23 -15.94
C PHE A 116 6.70 -9.42 -16.32
N ILE A 117 6.34 -9.56 -17.61
CA ILE A 117 5.57 -10.68 -18.12
C ILE A 117 6.50 -11.89 -18.34
N THR A 118 6.15 -13.02 -17.74
CA THR A 118 6.85 -14.30 -17.90
C THR A 118 6.70 -14.85 -19.32
N ALA A 119 7.54 -15.82 -19.71
CA ALA A 119 7.40 -16.49 -21.01
C ALA A 119 6.02 -17.14 -21.20
N SER A 120 5.42 -17.62 -20.11
CA SER A 120 4.08 -18.20 -20.01
C SER A 120 2.93 -17.17 -20.01
N GLY A 121 3.21 -15.87 -20.04
CA GLY A 121 2.20 -14.80 -20.12
C GLY A 121 1.64 -14.31 -18.79
N TYR A 122 2.18 -14.73 -17.64
CA TYR A 122 1.79 -14.22 -16.32
C TYR A 122 2.57 -12.95 -15.95
N LEU A 123 1.89 -11.98 -15.36
CA LEU A 123 2.51 -10.78 -14.78
C LEU A 123 3.15 -11.12 -13.43
N SER A 124 4.46 -10.92 -13.29
CA SER A 124 5.17 -11.29 -12.07
C SER A 124 5.15 -10.17 -11.02
N ALA A 125 4.29 -10.32 -10.00
CA ALA A 125 4.26 -9.44 -8.83
C ALA A 125 5.63 -9.36 -8.13
N ARG A 126 6.37 -10.48 -8.09
CA ARG A 126 7.73 -10.53 -7.50
C ARG A 126 8.71 -9.63 -8.24
N LYS A 127 8.72 -9.65 -9.58
CA LYS A 127 9.63 -8.81 -10.36
C LYS A 127 9.28 -7.33 -10.24
N ILE A 128 7.98 -6.98 -10.28
CA ILE A 128 7.51 -5.61 -10.06
C ILE A 128 7.95 -5.11 -8.69
N ARG A 129 7.71 -5.90 -7.63
CA ARG A 129 8.11 -5.55 -6.26
C ARG A 129 9.61 -5.34 -6.14
N SER A 130 10.42 -6.22 -6.72
CA SER A 130 11.88 -6.09 -6.71
C SER A 130 12.37 -4.83 -7.43
N ARG A 131 11.77 -4.48 -8.57
CA ARG A 131 12.06 -3.22 -9.28
C ARG A 131 11.68 -2.02 -8.42
N PHE A 132 10.48 -2.03 -7.87
CA PHE A 132 9.97 -0.94 -7.03
C PHE A 132 10.81 -0.78 -5.75
N GLN A 133 11.24 -1.86 -5.12
CA GLN A 133 12.15 -1.84 -3.96
C GLN A 133 13.48 -1.15 -4.29
N ALA A 134 14.07 -1.45 -5.45
CA ALA A 134 15.31 -0.81 -5.88
C ALA A 134 15.13 0.70 -6.13
N LEU A 135 14.00 1.11 -6.70
CA LEU A 135 13.67 2.52 -6.91
C LEU A 135 13.48 3.23 -5.56
N VAL A 136 12.71 2.65 -4.65
CA VAL A 136 12.50 3.21 -3.30
C VAL A 136 13.83 3.35 -2.56
N ALA A 137 14.72 2.35 -2.62
CA ALA A 137 16.04 2.41 -2.01
C ALA A 137 16.85 3.61 -2.54
N GLN A 138 16.88 3.79 -3.86
CA GLN A 138 17.57 4.92 -4.50
C GLN A 138 16.92 6.26 -4.14
N SER A 139 15.59 6.31 -4.07
CA SER A 139 14.85 7.51 -3.69
C SER A 139 15.12 7.90 -2.24
N CYS A 140 15.24 6.95 -1.30
CA CYS A 140 15.62 7.23 0.08
C CYS A 140 17.04 7.81 0.22
N GLU A 141 17.95 7.51 -0.72
CA GLU A 141 19.30 8.08 -0.73
C GLU A 141 19.35 9.50 -1.31
N LYS A 142 18.39 9.86 -2.18
CA LYS A 142 18.35 11.15 -2.88
C LYS A 142 17.37 12.16 -2.28
N CYS A 143 16.30 11.70 -1.62
CA CYS A 143 15.28 12.59 -1.06
C CYS A 143 15.86 13.48 0.05
N PRO A 144 15.33 14.71 0.21
CA PRO A 144 15.55 15.51 1.42
C PRO A 144 15.29 14.73 2.72
N CYS A 145 14.38 13.75 2.65
CA CYS A 145 14.03 12.84 3.72
C CYS A 145 15.10 11.84 4.18
N ARG A 146 16.25 11.74 3.49
CA ARG A 146 17.35 10.81 3.81
C ARG A 146 17.77 10.85 5.28
N SER A 147 17.78 12.03 5.90
CA SER A 147 18.26 12.20 7.28
C SER A 147 17.38 11.53 8.34
N TYR A 148 16.12 11.23 8.02
CA TYR A 148 15.14 10.67 8.96
C TYR A 148 14.40 9.44 8.43
N VAL A 149 14.77 8.93 7.25
CA VAL A 149 14.18 7.75 6.61
C VAL A 149 15.23 6.65 6.46
N GLN A 150 14.89 5.43 6.88
CA GLN A 150 15.75 4.25 6.76
C GLN A 150 14.99 3.10 6.09
N LEU A 151 15.56 2.55 5.02
CA LEU A 151 15.05 1.33 4.41
C LEU A 151 15.47 0.11 5.26
N LEU A 152 14.51 -0.74 5.62
CA LEU A 152 14.77 -2.00 6.30
C LEU A 152 14.95 -3.09 5.23
N THR A 153 16.17 -3.60 5.09
CA THR A 153 16.57 -4.50 3.99
C THR A 153 16.31 -5.98 4.26
N ASP A 154 15.94 -6.36 5.48
CA ASP A 154 15.90 -7.76 5.91
C ASP A 154 14.62 -8.51 5.47
N THR A 155 13.67 -7.82 4.86
CA THR A 155 12.40 -8.41 4.40
C THR A 155 12.39 -8.61 2.89
N SER A 156 12.68 -9.83 2.45
CA SER A 156 12.65 -10.21 1.02
C SER A 156 11.26 -10.07 0.36
N GLU A 157 10.20 -9.96 1.17
CA GLU A 157 8.83 -9.91 0.69
C GLU A 157 8.17 -8.53 0.83
N GLN A 158 8.73 -7.61 1.62
CA GLN A 158 8.06 -6.35 1.96
C GLN A 158 9.04 -5.19 1.95
N ILE A 159 8.66 -4.07 1.32
CA ILE A 159 9.46 -2.84 1.33
C ILE A 159 9.06 -2.08 2.59
N LYS A 160 9.83 -2.22 3.65
CA LYS A 160 9.56 -1.56 4.93
C LYS A 160 10.50 -0.37 5.11
N ILE A 161 9.92 0.79 5.35
CA ILE A 161 10.63 2.01 5.66
C ILE A 161 10.38 2.37 7.12
N LYS A 162 11.43 2.79 7.82
CA LYS A 162 11.36 3.36 9.16
C LYS A 162 11.51 4.88 9.09
N TYR A 163 10.62 5.57 9.80
CA TYR A 163 10.62 7.01 10.02
C TYR A 163 10.39 7.26 11.51
N ASP A 164 11.40 7.75 12.22
CA ASP A 164 11.37 7.93 13.68
C ASP A 164 10.88 6.65 14.44
N LEU A 165 9.74 6.73 15.12
CA LEU A 165 9.09 5.60 15.81
C LEU A 165 8.12 4.82 14.91
N PHE A 166 7.85 5.31 13.71
CA PHE A 166 6.92 4.73 12.76
C PHE A 166 7.62 3.83 11.75
N SER A 167 6.88 2.85 11.26
CA SER A 167 7.27 2.09 10.09
C SER A 167 6.10 1.94 9.14
N PHE A 168 6.40 1.99 7.85
CA PHE A 168 5.39 1.77 6.82
C PHE A 168 5.90 0.79 5.78
N THR A 169 4.98 -0.02 5.28
CA THR A 169 5.24 -1.05 4.29
C THR A 169 4.55 -0.69 2.98
N TYR A 170 5.25 -0.84 1.86
CA TYR A 170 4.61 -0.69 0.56
C TYR A 170 4.07 -2.01 0.02
N GLY A 171 2.79 -2.01 -0.31
CA GLY A 171 2.14 -2.98 -1.18
C GLY A 171 2.03 -2.43 -2.60
N VAL A 172 1.96 -3.32 -3.58
CA VAL A 172 1.70 -2.97 -4.98
C VAL A 172 0.51 -3.80 -5.43
N SER A 173 -0.55 -3.14 -5.91
CA SER A 173 -1.77 -3.78 -6.38
C SER A 173 -2.17 -3.21 -7.74
N SER A 174 -2.85 -3.99 -8.56
CA SER A 174 -3.64 -3.44 -9.66
C SER A 174 -4.86 -2.71 -9.10
N LYS A 175 -5.23 -1.57 -9.69
CA LYS A 175 -6.57 -1.01 -9.48
C LYS A 175 -7.52 -1.80 -10.37
N GLU A 176 -8.52 -2.46 -9.80
CA GLU A 176 -9.67 -2.89 -10.60
C GLU A 176 -10.37 -1.61 -11.06
N GLU A 177 -10.56 -1.44 -12.37
CA GLU A 177 -11.57 -0.51 -12.85
C GLU A 177 -12.90 -1.03 -12.30
N GLN A 178 -13.44 -0.34 -11.29
CA GLN A 178 -14.83 -0.52 -10.94
C GLN A 178 -15.61 -0.03 -12.16
N ASP A 179 -16.16 -0.97 -12.92
CA ASP A 179 -17.19 -0.66 -13.91
C ASP A 179 -18.28 0.13 -13.19
N GLU A 180 -18.39 1.43 -13.51
CA GLU A 180 -19.57 2.23 -13.19
C GLU A 180 -20.77 1.55 -13.89
N TYR A 181 -21.61 0.87 -13.11
CA TYR A 181 -22.92 0.38 -13.54
C TYR A 181 -23.95 1.50 -13.62
#